data_AF-A0A7S1IHV7-F1
#
_entry.id   AF-A0A7S1IHV7-F1
#
_cell.length_a   1.000
_cell.length_b   1.000
_cell.length_c   1.000
_cell.angle_alpha   90.00
_cell.angle_beta   90.00
_cell.angle_gamma   90.00
#
_symmetry.space_group_name_H-M   'P 1'
#
loop_
_entity.id
_entity.type
_entity.pdbx_description
1 polymer ?
#
loop_
_entity_poly.entity_id
_entity_poly.type
_entity_poly.pdbx_seq_one_letter_code
_entity_poly.pdbx_strand_id
1 'polypeptide(L)'
;STSHPHAAFCELKTILASKRKGNGEFTKRTGLQSFLSGVRHIHCGLRAQDNVVLEVQACSLADFVGPVLGGEEPRLTAAASAQDEGEPSTEEGDPPAEQGVPQWLAKGFGAAKHLLDVLAEEVQEGQCYSLCYGPKTKPHLV
;
A
#
# COMPACT_ATOMS: atom_id res chain seq x y z
N SER A 1 -17.21 29.93 -0.66
CA SER A 1 -16.70 28.67 -1.20
C SER A 1 -16.49 27.73 -0.03
N THR A 2 -17.43 26.81 0.20
CA THR A 2 -17.39 25.88 1.34
C THR A 2 -16.55 24.68 0.93
N SER A 3 -15.28 24.66 1.30
CA SER A 3 -14.44 23.47 1.24
C SER A 3 -15.12 22.39 2.08
N HIS A 4 -15.76 21.41 1.44
CA HIS A 4 -16.13 20.18 2.12
C HIS A 4 -14.83 19.58 2.67
N PRO A 5 -14.74 19.27 3.97
CA PRO A 5 -13.59 18.52 4.46
C PRO A 5 -13.56 17.21 3.67
N HIS A 6 -12.51 17.02 2.87
CA HIS A 6 -12.26 15.73 2.24
C HIS A 6 -12.22 14.73 3.38
N ALA A 7 -13.23 13.86 3.48
CA ALA A 7 -13.27 12.84 4.51
C ALA A 7 -11.97 12.04 4.39
N ALA A 8 -11.12 12.13 5.42
CA ALA A 8 -9.87 11.38 5.45
C ALA A 8 -10.24 9.91 5.62
N PHE A 9 -10.14 9.14 4.54
CA PHE A 9 -10.31 7.70 4.61
C PHE A 9 -9.14 7.06 5.36
N CYS A 10 -9.43 6.05 6.17
CA CYS A 10 -8.44 5.19 6.79
C CYS A 10 -8.73 3.73 6.47
N GLU A 11 -7.67 2.92 6.38
CA GLU A 11 -7.80 1.48 6.24
C GLU A 11 -7.62 0.78 7.58
N LEU A 12 -8.48 -0.19 7.87
CA LEU A 12 -8.35 -1.06 9.04
C LEU A 12 -7.89 -2.44 8.58
N LYS A 13 -6.79 -2.94 9.15
CA LYS A 13 -6.24 -4.27 8.87
C LYS A 13 -5.98 -5.01 10.17
N THR A 14 -6.02 -6.34 10.11
CA THR A 14 -5.61 -7.19 11.22
C THR A 14 -4.58 -8.22 10.74
N ILE A 15 -3.59 -8.49 11.59
CA ILE A 15 -2.53 -9.47 11.33
C ILE A 15 -2.20 -10.21 12.61
N LEU A 16 -1.81 -11.49 12.50
CA LEU A 16 -1.24 -12.22 13.63
C LEU A 16 0.00 -11.49 14.16
N ALA A 17 0.05 -11.25 15.47
CA ALA A 17 1.17 -10.57 16.12
C ALA A 17 2.51 -11.30 15.86
N SER A 18 2.48 -12.65 15.81
CA SER A 18 3.65 -13.47 15.45
C SER A 18 4.13 -13.29 14.01
N LYS A 19 3.30 -12.75 13.11
CA LYS A 19 3.62 -12.44 11.72
C LYS A 19 3.92 -10.96 11.48
N ARG A 20 4.00 -10.14 12.54
CA ARG A 20 4.28 -8.69 12.45
C ARG A 20 5.57 -8.42 11.67
N LYS A 21 6.63 -9.18 11.96
CA LYS A 21 7.92 -9.10 11.26
C LYS A 21 7.96 -10.24 10.24
N GLY A 22 8.10 -9.90 8.94
CA GLY A 22 8.32 -10.89 7.88
C GLY A 22 7.07 -11.34 7.11
N ASN A 23 5.95 -10.64 7.23
CA ASN A 23 4.82 -10.85 6.31
C ASN A 23 4.88 -9.87 5.14
N GLY A 24 5.87 -10.05 4.26
CA GLY A 24 6.06 -9.20 3.09
C GLY A 24 4.84 -9.17 2.16
N GLU A 25 4.04 -10.24 2.10
CA GLU A 25 2.80 -10.26 1.34
C GLU A 25 1.75 -9.32 1.93
N PHE A 26 1.53 -9.36 3.25
CA PHE A 26 0.62 -8.44 3.92
C PHE A 26 1.02 -6.99 3.67
N THR A 27 2.32 -6.68 3.80
CA THR A 27 2.83 -5.33 3.60
C THR A 27 2.63 -4.87 2.16
N LYS A 28 3.00 -5.69 1.16
CA LYS A 28 2.84 -5.36 -0.27
C LYS A 28 1.37 -5.18 -0.65
N ARG A 29 0.46 -6.07 -0.21
CA ARG A 29 -0.97 -5.96 -0.52
C ARG A 29 -1.61 -4.72 0.11
N THR A 30 -1.34 -4.49 1.39
CA THR A 30 -1.88 -3.32 2.10
C THR A 30 -1.33 -2.02 1.52
N GLY A 31 -0.01 -1.96 1.31
CA GLY A 31 0.64 -0.80 0.69
C GLY A 31 0.10 -0.51 -0.71
N LEU A 32 -0.06 -1.52 -1.56
CA LEU A 32 -0.61 -1.35 -2.91
C LEU A 32 -2.07 -0.87 -2.86
N GLN A 33 -2.91 -1.48 -2.01
CA GLN A 33 -4.31 -1.10 -1.87
C GLN A 33 -4.45 0.36 -1.41
N SER A 34 -3.71 0.75 -0.38
CA SER A 34 -3.77 2.11 0.17
C SER A 34 -3.17 3.13 -0.79
N PHE A 35 -2.09 2.78 -1.50
CA PHE A 35 -1.49 3.63 -2.53
C PHE A 35 -2.48 3.92 -3.66
N LEU A 36 -3.08 2.87 -4.24
CA LEU A 36 -4.02 3.00 -5.36
C LEU A 36 -5.31 3.73 -4.99
N SER A 37 -5.75 3.63 -3.74
CA SER A 37 -6.95 4.30 -3.24
C SER A 37 -6.68 5.70 -2.68
N GLY A 38 -5.42 6.14 -2.61
CA GLY A 38 -5.03 7.43 -2.01
C GLY A 38 -5.18 7.48 -0.48
N VAL A 39 -5.31 6.34 0.19
CA VAL A 39 -5.41 6.25 1.65
C VAL A 39 -4.02 6.38 2.27
N ARG A 40 -3.88 7.34 3.20
CA ARG A 40 -2.60 7.62 3.87
C ARG A 40 -2.51 7.04 5.28
N HIS A 41 -3.65 6.77 5.92
CA HIS A 41 -3.73 6.32 7.30
C HIS A 41 -4.22 4.88 7.37
N ILE A 42 -3.47 4.03 8.05
CA ILE A 42 -3.74 2.60 8.15
C ILE A 42 -3.64 2.21 9.63
N HIS A 43 -4.67 1.61 10.20
CA HIS A 43 -4.61 1.04 11.55
C HIS A 43 -4.48 -0.48 11.47
N CYS A 44 -3.41 -1.01 12.06
CA CYS A 44 -3.14 -2.44 12.11
C CYS A 44 -3.39 -3.00 13.51
N GLY A 45 -4.44 -3.81 13.65
CA GLY A 45 -4.68 -4.62 14.85
C GLY A 45 -3.79 -5.87 14.84
N LEU A 46 -2.89 -5.97 15.82
CA LEU A 46 -2.10 -7.17 16.07
C LEU A 46 -2.90 -8.12 16.96
N ARG A 47 -3.24 -9.30 16.44
CA ARG A 47 -4.02 -10.30 17.16
C ARG A 47 -3.21 -11.51 17.55
N ALA A 48 -3.55 -12.14 18.68
CA ALA A 48 -3.10 -13.47 19.04
C ALA A 48 -3.79 -14.55 18.18
N GLN A 49 -3.36 -15.80 18.35
CA GLN A 49 -3.92 -16.95 17.63
C GLN A 49 -5.38 -17.22 18.00
N ASP A 50 -5.77 -16.92 19.24
CA ASP A 50 -7.13 -16.98 19.76
C ASP A 50 -8.03 -15.81 19.29
N ASN A 51 -7.52 -14.97 18.39
CA ASN A 51 -8.18 -13.80 17.80
C ASN A 51 -8.38 -12.60 18.75
N VAL A 52 -7.80 -12.63 19.96
CA VAL A 52 -7.77 -11.46 20.83
C VAL A 52 -6.82 -10.41 20.24
N VAL A 53 -7.29 -9.16 20.11
CA VAL A 53 -6.44 -8.03 19.69
C VAL A 53 -5.57 -7.63 20.87
N LEU A 54 -4.25 -7.73 20.69
CA LEU A 54 -3.25 -7.40 21.69
C LEU A 54 -2.85 -5.92 21.62
N GLU A 55 -2.81 -5.37 20.42
CA GLU A 55 -2.29 -4.01 20.14
C GLU A 55 -2.94 -3.46 18.87
N VAL A 56 -3.12 -2.14 18.78
CA VAL A 56 -3.46 -1.45 17.53
C VAL A 56 -2.38 -0.42 17.23
N GLN A 57 -1.80 -0.51 16.04
CA GLN A 57 -0.78 0.42 15.58
C GLN A 57 -1.38 1.36 14.53
N ALA A 58 -1.17 2.66 14.72
CA ALA A 58 -1.36 3.65 13.68
C ALA A 58 -0.12 3.62 12.77
N CYS A 59 -0.35 3.44 11.48
CA CYS A 59 0.66 3.38 10.44
C CYS A 59 0.31 4.40 9.35
N SER A 60 1.35 4.90 8.70
CA SER A 60 1.27 5.68 7.48
C SER A 60 1.42 4.77 6.25
N LEU A 61 0.99 5.24 5.09
CA LEU A 61 1.30 4.57 3.81
C LEU A 61 2.81 4.33 3.64
N ALA A 62 3.66 5.25 4.12
CA ALA A 62 5.11 5.15 4.03
C ALA A 62 5.67 3.93 4.78
N ASP A 63 5.01 3.45 5.83
CA ASP A 63 5.42 2.21 6.53
C ASP A 63 5.26 0.95 5.67
N PHE A 64 4.48 1.04 4.58
CA PHE A 64 4.23 -0.06 3.65
C PHE A 64 4.94 0.10 2.31
N VAL A 65 5.15 1.34 1.86
CA VAL A 65 5.72 1.66 0.53
C VAL A 65 6.99 2.49 0.58
N GLY A 66 7.53 2.79 1.76
CA GLY A 66 8.77 3.54 1.91
C GLY A 66 9.97 2.80 1.31
N PRO A 67 11.03 3.53 0.92
CA PRO A 67 12.25 2.92 0.41
C PRO A 67 12.85 2.04 1.50
N VAL A 68 12.78 0.73 1.31
CA VAL A 68 13.58 -0.18 2.12
C VAL A 68 15.03 0.02 1.72
N LEU A 69 15.76 0.80 2.51
CA LEU A 69 17.21 0.94 2.36
C LEU A 69 17.81 -0.48 2.34
N GLY A 70 18.30 -0.92 1.17
CA GLY A 70 18.99 -2.20 1.02
C GLY A 70 18.19 -3.37 0.41
N GLY A 71 17.01 -3.17 -0.17
CA GLY A 71 16.32 -4.24 -0.91
C GLY A 71 15.73 -5.36 -0.03
N GLU A 72 15.61 -5.15 1.28
CA GLU A 72 14.85 -6.02 2.16
C GLU A 72 13.33 -5.88 1.90
N GLU A 73 12.54 -6.87 2.32
CA GLU A 73 11.08 -6.75 2.27
C GLU A 73 10.58 -5.68 3.25
N PRO A 74 9.53 -4.91 2.90
CA PRO A 74 8.98 -3.91 3.80
C PRO A 74 8.38 -4.60 5.04
N ARG A 75 8.85 -4.18 6.22
CA ARG A 75 8.47 -4.72 7.53
C ARG A 75 7.65 -3.66 8.26
N LEU A 76 6.55 -4.08 8.89
CA LEU A 76 5.92 -3.28 9.93
C LEU A 76 6.90 -3.14 11.10
N THR A 77 7.72 -2.11 11.07
CA THR A 77 8.50 -1.68 12.23
C THR A 77 7.55 -1.05 13.24
N ALA A 78 7.91 -1.09 14.52
CA ALA A 78 7.21 -0.26 15.49
C ALA A 78 7.48 1.19 15.11
N ALA A 79 6.50 1.88 14.51
CA ALA A 79 6.53 3.32 14.52
C ALA A 79 6.42 3.74 15.98
N ALA A 80 7.41 4.50 16.46
CA ALA A 80 7.29 5.24 17.71
C ALA A 80 5.98 6.03 17.61
N SER A 81 5.14 5.94 18.64
CA SER A 81 3.91 6.72 18.74
C SER A 81 4.22 8.17 18.39
N ALA A 82 3.77 8.64 17.24
CA ALA A 82 3.83 10.06 16.91
C ALA A 82 2.82 10.77 17.81
N GLN A 83 3.27 11.24 18.96
CA GLN A 83 2.65 12.37 19.62
C GLN A 83 3.03 13.59 18.78
N ASP A 84 2.15 13.98 17.88
CA ASP A 84 2.24 15.24 17.16
C ASP A 84 1.43 16.28 17.94
N GLU A 85 2.08 16.92 18.91
CA GLU A 85 1.71 18.26 19.38
C GLU A 85 2.95 19.16 19.21
N GLY A 86 2.98 19.95 18.14
CA GLY A 86 4.04 20.92 17.91
C GLY A 86 3.77 21.83 16.71
N GLU A 87 3.63 23.12 16.98
CA GLU A 87 3.39 24.24 16.06
C GLU A 87 4.37 24.34 14.86
N PRO A 88 3.99 25.05 13.77
CA PRO A 88 4.77 25.09 12.54
C PRO A 88 5.99 26.00 12.69
N SER A 89 7.18 25.41 12.87
CA SER A 89 8.46 26.11 12.69
C SER A 89 8.94 25.98 11.24
N THR A 90 8.97 27.08 10.52
CA THR A 90 9.61 27.24 9.20
C THR A 90 11.11 27.09 9.34
N GLU A 91 11.65 25.93 8.97
CA GLU A 91 13.03 25.79 8.52
C GLU A 91 13.01 25.20 7.11
N GLU A 92 13.65 25.90 6.17
CA GLU A 92 14.00 25.38 4.84
C GLU A 92 14.96 24.19 5.04
N GLY A 93 14.38 23.00 5.23
CA GLY A 93 15.08 21.74 5.12
C GLY A 93 15.29 21.39 3.66
N ASP A 94 16.48 20.88 3.35
CA ASP A 94 16.86 20.30 2.05
C ASP A 94 15.70 19.58 1.34
N PRO A 95 15.61 19.63 -0.01
CA PRO A 95 14.59 18.90 -0.74
C PRO A 95 14.65 17.43 -0.31
N PRO A 96 13.52 16.81 0.07
CA PRO A 96 13.51 15.43 0.52
C PRO A 96 14.13 14.60 -0.60
N ALA A 97 15.20 13.85 -0.26
CA ALA A 97 15.89 12.94 -1.15
C ALA A 97 14.84 12.21 -1.99
N GLU A 98 14.95 12.30 -3.33
CA GLU A 98 13.97 11.75 -4.27
C GLU A 98 13.51 10.38 -3.79
N GLN A 99 12.30 10.32 -3.25
CA GLN A 99 11.73 9.11 -2.68
C GLN A 99 11.43 8.15 -3.82
N GLY A 100 12.44 7.37 -4.22
CA GLY A 100 12.30 6.37 -5.26
C GLY A 100 11.18 5.40 -4.91
N VAL A 101 10.23 5.23 -5.84
CA VAL A 101 9.18 4.21 -5.73
C VAL A 101 9.86 2.84 -5.54
N PRO A 102 9.46 2.03 -4.53
CA PRO A 102 10.05 0.71 -4.33
C PRO A 102 10.01 -0.13 -5.61
N GLN A 103 11.08 -0.86 -5.91
CA GLN A 103 11.20 -1.63 -7.16
C GLN A 103 10.04 -2.61 -7.36
N TRP A 104 9.49 -3.20 -6.29
CA TRP A 104 8.34 -4.11 -6.38
C TRP A 104 7.07 -3.39 -6.82
N LEU A 105 6.87 -2.15 -6.38
CA LEU A 105 5.72 -1.31 -6.74
C LEU A 105 5.87 -0.81 -8.19
N ALA A 106 7.08 -0.38 -8.58
CA ALA A 106 7.38 -0.01 -9.96
C ALA A 106 7.15 -1.19 -10.95
N LYS A 107 7.60 -2.40 -10.59
CA LYS A 107 7.31 -3.63 -11.37
C LYS A 107 5.80 -3.90 -11.45
N GLY A 108 5.08 -3.69 -10.34
CA GLY A 108 3.62 -3.79 -10.29
C GLY A 108 2.94 -2.84 -11.28
N PHE A 109 3.35 -1.57 -11.32
CA PHE A 109 2.82 -0.60 -12.29
C PHE A 109 3.15 -0.97 -13.74
N GLY A 110 4.36 -1.46 -14.01
CA GLY A 110 4.72 -1.94 -15.35
C GLY A 110 3.79 -3.08 -15.82
N ALA A 111 3.52 -4.05 -14.94
CA ALA A 111 2.60 -5.14 -15.23
C ALA A 111 1.15 -4.65 -15.42
N ALA A 112 0.67 -3.74 -14.56
CA ALA A 112 -0.66 -3.16 -14.67
C ALA A 112 -0.83 -2.35 -15.96
N LYS A 113 0.17 -1.55 -16.35
CA LYS A 113 0.16 -0.82 -17.61
C LYS A 113 0.06 -1.78 -18.81
N HIS A 114 0.90 -2.81 -18.85
CA HIS A 114 0.85 -3.79 -19.93
C HIS A 114 -0.53 -4.46 -20.04
N LEU A 115 -1.17 -4.78 -18.91
CA LEU A 115 -2.53 -5.31 -18.91
C LEU A 115 -3.55 -4.31 -19.44
N LEU A 116 -3.46 -3.04 -19.03
CA LEU A 116 -4.34 -1.98 -19.54
C LEU A 116 -4.18 -1.77 -21.05
N ASP A 117 -2.95 -1.86 -21.57
CA ASP A 117 -2.68 -1.78 -23.00
C ASP A 117 -3.38 -2.93 -23.75
N VAL A 118 -3.27 -4.18 -23.27
CA VAL A 118 -3.97 -5.35 -23.86
C VAL A 118 -5.49 -5.17 -23.81
N LEU A 119 -6.03 -4.73 -22.68
CA LEU A 119 -7.47 -4.49 -22.53
C LEU A 119 -7.97 -3.40 -23.48
N ALA A 120 -7.19 -2.33 -23.69
CA ALA A 120 -7.55 -1.24 -24.59
C ALA A 120 -7.51 -1.65 -26.07
N GLU A 121 -6.65 -2.60 -26.44
CA GLU A 121 -6.52 -3.09 -27.82
C GLU A 121 -7.55 -4.17 -28.18
N GLU A 122 -7.86 -5.07 -27.24
CA GLU A 122 -8.64 -6.28 -27.54
C GLU A 122 -10.13 -6.19 -27.15
N VAL A 123 -10.50 -5.36 -26.16
CA VAL A 123 -11.90 -5.26 -25.70
C VAL A 123 -12.72 -4.38 -26.64
N GLN A 124 -13.77 -4.96 -27.21
CA GLN A 124 -14.74 -4.25 -28.05
C GLN A 124 -16.04 -3.96 -27.30
N GLU A 125 -16.66 -2.81 -27.59
CA GLU A 125 -17.94 -2.43 -27.00
C GLU A 125 -19.03 -3.47 -27.34
N GLY A 126 -19.83 -3.83 -26.34
CA GLY A 126 -20.93 -4.80 -26.49
C GLY A 126 -20.51 -6.27 -26.49
N GLN A 127 -19.22 -6.58 -26.34
CA GLN A 127 -18.72 -7.95 -26.17
C GLN A 127 -18.44 -8.27 -24.69
N CYS A 128 -18.51 -9.54 -24.33
CA CYS A 128 -18.18 -10.03 -23.00
C CYS A 128 -16.91 -10.88 -23.06
N TYR A 129 -15.96 -10.60 -22.18
CA TYR A 129 -14.69 -11.31 -22.10
C TYR A 129 -14.44 -11.77 -20.66
N SER A 130 -13.71 -12.87 -20.52
CA SER A 130 -13.12 -13.30 -19.26
C SER A 130 -11.61 -13.03 -19.30
N LEU A 131 -11.12 -12.15 -18.41
CA LEU A 131 -9.68 -11.98 -18.22
C LEU A 131 -9.13 -13.14 -17.40
N CYS A 132 -8.30 -13.98 -18.03
CA CYS A 132 -7.69 -15.14 -17.39
C CYS A 132 -6.23 -14.87 -17.02
N TYR A 133 -5.87 -15.22 -15.78
CA TYR A 133 -4.51 -15.17 -15.25
C TYR A 133 -4.22 -16.47 -14.49
N GLY A 134 -3.00 -17.00 -14.65
CA GLY A 134 -2.57 -18.24 -14.01
C GLY A 134 -1.05 -18.28 -13.77
N PRO A 135 -0.55 -19.27 -13.01
CA PRO A 135 0.84 -19.31 -12.51
C PRO A 135 1.92 -19.30 -13.60
N LYS A 136 1.58 -19.60 -14.86
CA LYS A 136 2.51 -19.69 -16.00
C LYS A 136 1.94 -19.11 -17.31
N THR A 137 0.79 -18.46 -17.26
CA THR A 137 0.14 -17.92 -18.45
C THR A 137 0.19 -16.40 -18.42
N LYS A 138 0.55 -15.79 -19.55
CA LYS A 138 0.33 -14.35 -19.70
C LYS A 138 -1.17 -14.06 -19.57
N PRO A 139 -1.55 -12.89 -19.02
CA PRO A 139 -2.93 -12.45 -19.05
C PRO A 139 -3.45 -12.49 -20.50
N HIS A 140 -4.64 -13.04 -20.69
CA HIS A 140 -5.30 -13.11 -21.99
C HIS A 140 -6.81 -13.06 -21.80
N LEU A 141 -7.51 -12.61 -22.85
CA LEU A 141 -8.97 -12.58 -22.89
C LEU A 141 -9.50 -13.85 -23.55
N VAL A 142 -10.58 -14.37 -22.96
CA VAL A 142 -11.39 -15.49 -23.50
C VAL A 142 -12.80 -15.01 -23.75
#